data_AF-A0A8H4TWI0-F1
#
_entry.id   AF-A0A8H4TWI0-F1
#
_cell.length_a   1.000
_cell.length_b   1.000
_cell.length_c   1.000
_cell.angle_alpha   90.00
_cell.angle_beta   90.00
_cell.angle_gamma   90.00
#
_symmetry.space_group_name_H-M   'P 1'
#
loop_
_entity.id
_entity.type
_entity.pdbx_description
1 polymer ?
#
loop_
_entity_poly.entity_id
_entity_poly.type
_entity_poly.pdbx_seq_one_letter_code
_entity_poly.pdbx_strand_id
1 'polypeptide(L)'
;MTEHLPSSIGILPLGIHVSLRQLANMYLLFTLNEALVLRVTTDQRVWRILLLNLAVADIGHLISVAPLGAGIYYDFTRWNTMDWGNIPFVYLGLTSRFCFLMGYGVKSKRE
;
A
#
# COMPACT_ATOMS: atom_id res chain seq x y z
N MET A 1 41.07 -29.56 5.44
CA MET A 1 40.95 -28.77 4.21
C MET A 1 39.81 -29.37 3.39
N THR A 2 38.60 -28.86 3.60
CA THR A 2 37.42 -29.11 2.75
C THR A 2 36.63 -27.82 2.74
N GLU A 3 36.52 -27.26 1.55
CA GLU A 3 36.10 -25.90 1.22
C GLU A 3 34.60 -25.63 1.47
N HIS A 4 34.29 -24.34 1.59
CA HIS A 4 32.99 -23.73 1.83
C HIS A 4 31.88 -24.25 0.89
N LEU A 5 30.76 -24.69 1.48
CA LEU A 5 29.47 -24.70 0.79
C LEU A 5 28.89 -23.28 0.82
N PRO A 6 28.60 -22.63 -0.32
CA PRO A 6 27.86 -21.39 -0.35
C PRO A 6 26.37 -21.71 -0.32
N SER A 7 25.77 -21.68 0.86
CA SER A 7 24.31 -21.78 0.99
C SER A 7 23.78 -20.99 2.19
N SER A 8 24.25 -19.75 2.36
CA SER A 8 23.51 -18.73 3.11
C SER A 8 22.62 -17.89 2.17
N ILE A 9 21.85 -18.54 1.30
CA ILE A 9 20.56 -17.94 0.94
C ILE A 9 19.72 -18.09 2.20
N GLY A 10 19.87 -17.13 3.12
CA GLY A 10 19.33 -17.19 4.47
C GLY A 10 17.85 -17.52 4.42
N ILE A 11 17.49 -18.70 4.92
CA ILE A 11 16.10 -19.07 5.14
C ILE A 11 15.56 -18.03 6.13
N LEU A 12 14.75 -17.08 5.64
CA LEU A 12 14.08 -16.13 6.53
C LEU A 12 13.27 -16.94 7.54
N PRO A 13 13.21 -16.51 8.82
CA PRO A 13 12.41 -17.20 9.83
C PRO A 13 10.98 -17.46 9.31
N LEU A 14 10.43 -18.65 9.59
CA LEU A 14 9.10 -19.05 9.10
C LEU A 14 8.03 -17.98 9.35
N GLY A 15 8.11 -17.29 10.50
CA GLY A 15 7.24 -16.17 10.84
C GLY A 15 7.27 -15.04 9.81
N ILE A 16 8.47 -14.61 9.37
CA ILE A 16 8.64 -13.57 8.35
C ILE A 16 8.02 -14.01 7.01
N HIS A 17 8.27 -15.26 6.60
CA HIS A 17 7.66 -15.81 5.37
C HIS A 17 6.13 -15.81 5.42
N VAL A 18 5.55 -16.26 6.54
CA VAL A 18 4.10 -16.24 6.71
C VAL A 18 3.57 -14.81 6.71
N SER A 19 4.20 -13.88 7.42
CA SER A 19 3.82 -12.46 7.45
C SER A 19 3.88 -11.82 6.06
N LEU A 20 4.91 -12.09 5.25
CA LEU A 20 5.00 -11.59 3.87
C LEU A 20 3.88 -12.16 2.97
N ARG A 21 3.51 -13.43 3.15
CA ARG A 21 2.37 -14.03 2.43
C ARG A 21 1.03 -13.41 2.86
N GLN A 22 0.87 -13.14 4.16
CA GLN A 22 -0.33 -12.46 4.66
C GLN A 22 -0.41 -11.01 4.15
N LEU A 23 0.72 -10.32 4.09
CA LEU A 23 0.83 -8.99 3.49
C LEU A 23 0.43 -9.01 2.00
N ALA A 24 0.96 -9.96 1.22
CA ALA A 24 0.58 -10.14 -0.18
C ALA A 24 -0.93 -10.42 -0.35
N ASN A 25 -1.51 -11.24 0.53
CA ASN A 25 -2.94 -11.53 0.54
C ASN A 25 -3.78 -10.26 0.84
N MET A 26 -3.33 -9.38 1.75
CA MET A 26 -4.02 -8.11 2.00
C MET A 26 -3.99 -7.17 0.78
N TYR A 27 -2.88 -7.12 0.02
CA TYR A 27 -2.84 -6.35 -1.23
C TYR A 27 -3.81 -6.89 -2.29
N LEU A 28 -3.96 -8.22 -2.38
CA LEU A 28 -4.96 -8.84 -3.25
C LEU A 28 -6.38 -8.45 -2.81
N LEU A 29 -6.68 -8.55 -1.51
CA LEU A 29 -7.96 -8.15 -0.95
C LEU A 29 -8.28 -6.68 -1.25
N PHE A 30 -7.29 -5.80 -1.06
CA PHE A 30 -7.39 -4.39 -1.38
C PHE A 30 -7.77 -4.17 -2.86
N THR A 31 -7.05 -4.80 -3.79
CA THR A 31 -7.30 -4.70 -5.23
C THR A 31 -8.69 -5.24 -5.61
N LEU A 32 -9.08 -6.38 -5.02
CA LEU A 32 -10.39 -6.99 -5.25
C LEU A 32 -11.54 -6.10 -4.73
N ASN A 33 -11.38 -5.45 -3.58
CA ASN A 33 -12.41 -4.55 -3.06
C ASN A 33 -12.66 -3.39 -4.04
N GLU A 34 -11.60 -2.72 -4.51
CA GLU A 34 -11.76 -1.64 -5.48
C GLU A 34 -12.43 -2.15 -6.77
N ALA A 35 -11.94 -3.28 -7.30
CA ALA A 35 -12.44 -3.86 -8.53
C ALA A 35 -13.91 -4.31 -8.44
N LEU A 36 -14.32 -4.97 -7.36
CA LEU A 36 -15.66 -5.51 -7.20
C LEU A 36 -16.67 -4.43 -6.85
N VAL A 37 -16.33 -3.48 -5.98
CA VAL A 37 -17.24 -2.38 -5.62
C VAL A 37 -17.56 -1.54 -6.85
N LEU A 38 -16.56 -1.21 -7.68
CA LEU A 38 -16.78 -0.48 -8.93
C LEU A 38 -17.67 -1.24 -9.94
N ARG A 39 -17.77 -2.56 -9.85
CA ARG A 39 -18.62 -3.39 -10.72
C ARG A 39 -20.03 -3.57 -10.19
N VAL A 40 -20.20 -3.56 -8.88
CA VAL A 40 -21.48 -3.90 -8.23
C VAL A 40 -22.31 -2.66 -7.92
N THR A 41 -21.70 -1.50 -7.69
CA THR A 41 -22.43 -0.28 -7.36
C THR A 41 -21.89 0.94 -8.11
N THR A 42 -22.82 1.80 -8.54
CA THR A 42 -22.54 3.15 -9.06
C THR A 42 -22.81 4.23 -8.01
N ASP A 43 -23.22 3.85 -6.79
CA ASP A 43 -23.45 4.79 -5.71
C ASP A 43 -22.13 5.38 -5.23
N GLN A 44 -21.96 6.66 -5.52
CA GLN A 44 -20.78 7.40 -5.16
C GLN A 44 -20.59 7.55 -3.65
N ARG A 45 -21.64 7.44 -2.83
CA ARG A 45 -21.53 7.41 -1.37
C ARG A 45 -20.76 6.17 -0.92
N VAL A 46 -21.12 4.99 -1.45
CA VAL A 46 -20.43 3.73 -1.12
C VAL A 46 -18.96 3.81 -1.52
N TRP A 47 -18.68 4.28 -2.73
CA TRP A 47 -17.30 4.43 -3.21
C TRP A 47 -16.50 5.43 -2.37
N ARG A 48 -17.08 6.57 -1.97
CA ARG A 48 -16.41 7.54 -1.07
C ARG A 48 -16.08 6.92 0.28
N ILE A 49 -16.99 6.17 0.89
CA ILE A 49 -16.72 5.52 2.19
C ILE A 49 -15.61 4.46 2.04
N LEU A 50 -15.61 3.69 0.96
CA LEU A 50 -14.53 2.76 0.66
C LEU A 50 -13.19 3.50 0.55
N LEU A 51 -13.10 4.55 -0.26
CA LEU A 51 -11.86 5.32 -0.42
C LEU A 51 -11.38 5.99 0.86
N LEU A 52 -12.30 6.44 1.73
CA LEU A 52 -11.96 6.96 3.05
C LEU A 52 -11.29 5.88 3.91
N ASN A 53 -11.87 4.67 3.96
CA ASN A 53 -11.28 3.55 4.68
C ASN A 53 -9.88 3.21 4.14
N LEU A 54 -9.71 3.20 2.81
CA LEU A 54 -8.41 2.96 2.19
C LEU A 54 -7.40 4.08 2.50
N ALA A 55 -7.82 5.35 2.52
CA ALA A 55 -6.96 6.46 2.88
C ALA A 55 -6.46 6.35 4.34
N VAL A 56 -7.31 5.88 5.26
CA VAL A 56 -6.90 5.58 6.64
C VAL A 56 -5.86 4.44 6.66
N ALA A 57 -6.04 3.40 5.85
CA ALA A 57 -5.07 2.31 5.73
C ALA A 57 -3.70 2.80 5.18
N ASP A 58 -3.68 3.69 4.18
CA ASP A 58 -2.46 4.29 3.65
C ASP A 58 -1.70 5.10 4.72
N ILE A 59 -2.43 5.89 5.53
CA ILE A 59 -1.82 6.63 6.65
C ILE A 59 -1.24 5.66 7.67
N GLY A 60 -1.99 4.61 8.01
CA GLY A 60 -1.50 3.54 8.90
C GLY A 60 -0.23 2.89 8.36
N HIS A 61 -0.16 2.64 7.06
CA HIS A 61 1.02 2.12 6.39
C HIS A 61 2.22 3.08 6.52
N LEU A 62 2.04 4.38 6.25
CA LEU A 62 3.10 5.38 6.45
C LEU A 62 3.58 5.45 7.90
N ILE A 63 2.69 5.29 8.88
CA ILE A 63 3.08 5.23 10.30
C ILE A 63 3.85 3.94 10.60
N SER A 64 3.46 2.81 10.00
CA SER A 64 4.09 1.50 10.24
C SER A 64 5.56 1.45 9.83
N VAL A 65 5.97 2.26 8.84
CA VAL A 65 7.35 2.36 8.37
C VAL A 65 8.19 3.38 9.15
N ALA A 66 7.59 4.14 10.08
CA ALA A 66 8.31 5.13 10.89
C ALA A 66 9.53 4.60 11.65
N PRO A 67 9.55 3.34 12.15
CA PRO A 67 10.73 2.76 12.79
C PRO A 67 11.95 2.61 11.86
N LEU A 68 11.78 2.67 10.53
CA LEU A 68 12.89 2.69 9.56
C LEU A 68 13.66 4.02 9.58
N GLY A 69 13.15 5.03 10.30
CA GLY A 69 13.75 6.35 10.45
C GLY A 69 13.18 7.38 9.49
N ALA A 70 13.26 8.66 9.86
CA ALA A 70 12.63 9.75 9.10
C ALA A 70 13.13 9.86 7.65
N GLY A 71 14.38 9.44 7.39
CA GLY A 71 14.97 9.45 6.05
C GLY A 71 14.17 8.67 5.00
N ILE A 72 13.41 7.65 5.41
CA ILE A 72 12.60 6.85 4.47
C ILE A 72 11.54 7.68 3.74
N TYR A 73 11.11 8.81 4.31
CA TYR A 73 10.06 9.64 3.72
C TYR A 73 10.56 10.67 2.70
N TYR A 74 11.85 11.04 2.74
CA TYR A 74 12.38 12.16 1.95
C TYR A 74 13.74 11.90 1.28
N ASP A 75 14.52 10.92 1.75
CA ASP A 75 15.85 10.64 1.21
C ASP A 75 15.79 9.60 0.09
N PHE A 76 15.27 10.04 -1.05
CA PHE A 76 15.12 9.21 -2.26
C PHE A 76 16.45 8.65 -2.78
N THR A 77 17.59 9.22 -2.37
CA THR A 77 18.92 8.78 -2.82
C THR A 77 19.37 7.48 -2.16
N ARG A 78 18.78 7.13 -1.02
CA ARG A 78 19.11 5.93 -0.25
C ARG A 78 18.08 4.81 -0.41
N TRP A 79 17.04 5.05 -1.19
CA TRP A 79 15.97 4.09 -1.42
C TRP A 79 16.44 2.90 -2.25
N ASN A 80 16.14 1.71 -1.75
CA ASN A 80 16.30 0.46 -2.50
C ASN A 80 15.07 0.20 -3.40
N THR A 81 15.11 -0.85 -4.22
CA THR A 81 14.00 -1.24 -5.12
C THR A 81 12.67 -1.44 -4.39
N MET A 82 12.70 -1.93 -3.16
CA MET A 82 11.51 -2.13 -2.33
C MET A 82 10.94 -0.80 -1.84
N ASP A 83 11.79 0.13 -1.39
CA ASP A 83 11.37 1.45 -0.92
C ASP A 83 10.70 2.27 -2.04
N TRP A 84 11.25 2.18 -3.25
CA TRP A 84 10.67 2.78 -4.46
C TRP A 84 9.27 2.23 -4.80
N GLY A 85 9.00 0.96 -4.51
CA GLY A 85 7.68 0.37 -4.69
C GLY A 85 6.73 0.61 -3.51
N ASN A 86 7.29 0.83 -2.33
CA ASN A 86 6.54 0.90 -1.08
C ASN A 86 6.05 2.32 -0.80
N ILE A 87 6.97 3.29 -0.73
CA ILE A 87 6.67 4.64 -0.25
C ILE A 87 5.93 5.48 -1.30
N PRO A 88 6.43 5.62 -2.55
CA PRO A 88 5.75 6.40 -3.59
C PRO A 88 4.35 5.87 -3.92
N PHE A 89 4.18 4.56 -3.99
CA PHE A 89 2.91 3.94 -4.33
C PHE A 89 1.82 4.33 -3.32
N VAL A 90 2.15 4.33 -2.03
CA VAL A 90 1.23 4.71 -0.96
C VAL A 90 0.94 6.21 -0.99
N TYR A 91 1.94 7.07 -1.23
CA TYR A 91 1.70 8.50 -1.40
C TYR A 91 0.79 8.81 -2.60
N LEU A 92 0.99 8.13 -3.73
CA LEU A 92 0.13 8.27 -4.91
C LEU A 92 -1.29 7.80 -4.63
N GLY A 93 -1.43 6.64 -3.99
CA GLY A 93 -2.72 6.10 -3.57
C GLY A 93 -3.47 7.06 -2.64
N LEU A 94 -2.82 7.49 -1.57
CA LEU A 94 -3.36 8.44 -0.60
C LEU A 94 -3.78 9.76 -1.24
N THR A 95 -2.93 10.32 -2.11
CA THR A 95 -3.21 11.57 -2.82
C THR A 95 -4.42 11.42 -3.75
N SER A 96 -4.49 10.32 -4.51
CA SER A 96 -5.62 10.07 -5.42
C SER A 96 -6.95 9.96 -4.67
N ARG A 97 -6.94 9.30 -3.50
CA ARG A 97 -8.09 9.16 -2.60
C ARG A 97 -8.52 10.49 -2.03
N PHE A 98 -7.58 11.27 -1.51
CA PHE A 98 -7.86 12.61 -1.00
C PHE A 98 -8.44 13.52 -2.07
N CYS A 99 -7.87 13.52 -3.28
CA CYS A 99 -8.41 14.27 -4.40
C CYS A 99 -9.86 13.88 -4.69
N PHE A 100 -10.17 12.58 -4.75
CA PHE A 100 -11.52 12.10 -4.99
C PHE A 100 -12.49 12.47 -3.86
N LEU A 101 -12.06 12.32 -2.60
CA LEU A 101 -12.88 12.65 -1.42
C LEU A 101 -13.17 14.15 -1.31
N MET A 102 -12.23 15.00 -1.70
CA MET A 102 -12.43 16.44 -1.82
C MET A 102 -13.30 16.83 -3.03
N GLY A 103 -13.68 15.87 -3.87
CA GLY A 103 -14.54 16.10 -5.03
C GLY A 103 -13.81 16.56 -6.29
N TYR A 104 -12.46 16.57 -6.30
CA TYR A 104 -11.71 16.86 -7.51
C TYR A 104 -11.97 15.78 -8.55
N GLY A 105 -12.39 16.19 -9.76
CA GLY A 105 -12.70 15.28 -10.87
C GLY A 105 -14.10 14.66 -10.84
N VAL A 106 -14.91 14.92 -9.81
CA VAL A 106 -16.30 14.45 -9.74
C VAL A 106 -17.23 15.55 -10.28
N LYS A 107 -17.93 15.27 -11.39
CA LYS A 107 -19.04 16.13 -11.81
C LYS A 107 -20.21 15.92 -10.86
N SER A 108 -20.43 16.87 -9.96
CA SER A 108 -21.69 16.95 -9.22
C SER A 108 -22.81 17.17 -10.24
N LYS A 109 -23.70 16.18 -10.42
CA LYS A 109 -25.04 16.49 -10.92
C LYS A 109 -25.75 17.23 -9.80
N ARG A 110 -25.67 18.56 -9.85
CA ARG A 110 -26.57 19.43 -9.11
C ARG A 110 -27.92 19.30 -9.81
N GLU A 111 -28.85 18.59 -9.19
CA GLU A 111 -30.27 18.66 -9.55
C GLU A 111 -30.80 20.07 -9.26
#